data_AF-A0A135P593-F1
#
_entry.id   AF-A0A135P593-F1
#
_cell.length_a   1.000
_cell.length_b   1.000
_cell.length_c   1.000
_cell.angle_alpha   90.00
_cell.angle_beta   90.00
_cell.angle_gamma   90.00
#
_symmetry.space_group_name_H-M   'P 1'
#
loop_
_entity.id
_entity.type
_entity.pdbx_description
1 polymer ?
#
loop_
_entity_poly.entity_id
_entity_poly.type
_entity_poly.pdbx_seq_one_letter_code
_entity_poly.pdbx_strand_id
1 'polypeptide(L)'
;MTETTTPARQPSTWRIVLAAILDFFTAFWIFGFIVASVSGGRTEDGFSVQGMPAVLVFALIVAYFLVFNRFLGGTIWKRILRAKR
;
A
#
# COMPACT_ATOMS: atom_id res chain seq x y z
N MET A 1 43.74 1.96 -15.89
CA MET A 1 42.30 2.18 -16.15
C MET A 1 41.59 2.13 -14.82
N THR A 2 41.18 3.28 -14.27
CA THR A 2 40.36 3.35 -13.05
C THR A 2 38.90 3.29 -13.46
N GLU A 3 38.23 2.18 -13.17
CA GLU A 3 36.79 2.05 -13.37
C GLU A 3 36.06 2.94 -12.36
N THR A 4 35.48 4.03 -12.84
CA THR A 4 34.58 4.89 -12.06
C THR A 4 33.24 4.19 -11.92
N THR A 5 33.07 3.32 -10.93
CA THR A 5 31.76 2.75 -10.58
C THR A 5 30.85 3.88 -10.10
N THR A 6 29.96 4.36 -10.98
CA THR A 6 28.94 5.34 -10.63
C THR A 6 28.02 4.71 -9.58
N PRO A 7 27.87 5.29 -8.38
CA PRO A 7 27.00 4.71 -7.35
C PRO A 7 25.57 4.71 -7.88
N ALA A 8 24.93 3.55 -7.86
CA ALA A 8 23.52 3.41 -8.23
C ALA A 8 22.69 4.39 -7.39
N ARG A 9 21.99 5.32 -8.06
CA ARG A 9 21.24 6.40 -7.41
C ARG A 9 20.14 5.79 -6.55
N GLN A 10 20.38 5.69 -5.24
CA GLN A 10 19.39 5.27 -4.26
C GLN A 10 18.13 6.12 -4.45
N PRO A 11 16.93 5.50 -4.57
CA PRO A 11 15.70 6.24 -4.74
C PRO A 11 15.48 7.17 -3.54
N SER A 12 15.10 8.41 -3.84
CA SER A 12 14.87 9.44 -2.84
C SER A 12 13.76 9.03 -1.88
N THR A 13 13.99 9.17 -0.57
CA THR A 13 13.09 8.75 0.51
C THR A 13 11.65 9.27 0.33
N TRP A 14 11.47 10.48 -0.21
CA TRP A 14 10.14 11.04 -0.49
C TRP A 14 9.29 10.18 -1.44
N ARG A 15 9.91 9.51 -2.43
CA ARG A 15 9.20 8.61 -3.36
C ARG A 15 8.71 7.35 -2.66
N ILE A 16 9.49 6.87 -1.68
CA ILE A 16 9.14 5.70 -0.87
C ILE A 16 7.98 6.05 0.07
N VAL A 17 8.03 7.22 0.72
CA VAL A 17 6.96 7.70 1.61
C VAL A 17 5.69 7.97 0.82
N LEU A 18 5.78 8.65 -0.33
CA LEU A 18 4.62 8.92 -1.19
C LEU A 18 3.99 7.62 -1.69
N ALA A 19 4.80 6.64 -2.12
CA ALA A 19 4.28 5.33 -2.49
C ALA A 19 3.52 4.67 -1.34
N ALA A 20 4.08 4.66 -0.12
CA ALA A 20 3.44 4.06 1.04
C ALA A 20 2.10 4.74 1.39
N ILE A 21 2.02 6.07 1.29
CA ILE A 21 0.78 6.82 1.50
C ILE A 21 -0.26 6.44 0.44
N LEU A 22 0.11 6.42 -0.84
CA LEU A 22 -0.80 6.05 -1.93
C LEU A 22 -1.27 4.59 -1.82
N ASP A 23 -0.36 3.68 -1.47
CA ASP A 23 -0.69 2.27 -1.18
C ASP A 23 -1.67 2.15 -0.01
N PHE A 24 -1.46 2.93 1.06
CA PHE A 24 -2.34 2.89 2.22
C PHE A 24 -3.75 3.37 1.85
N PHE A 25 -3.87 4.49 1.13
CA PHE A 25 -5.18 5.00 0.70
C PHE A 25 -5.88 4.03 -0.26
N THR A 26 -5.16 3.50 -1.24
CA THR A 26 -5.74 2.55 -2.20
C THR A 26 -6.17 1.24 -1.52
N ALA A 27 -5.33 0.67 -0.66
CA ALA A 27 -5.68 -0.52 0.12
C ALA A 27 -6.87 -0.24 1.06
N PHE A 28 -6.86 0.89 1.78
CA PHE A 28 -7.94 1.26 2.69
C PHE A 28 -9.27 1.43 1.96
N TRP A 29 -9.29 2.11 0.82
CA TRP A 29 -10.50 2.26 0.01
C TRP A 29 -10.99 0.94 -0.55
N ILE A 30 -10.11 0.15 -1.15
CA ILE A 30 -10.49 -1.14 -1.78
C ILE A 30 -10.99 -2.12 -0.71
N PHE A 31 -10.20 -2.39 0.32
CA PHE A 31 -10.59 -3.34 1.37
C PHE A 31 -11.74 -2.82 2.22
N GLY A 32 -11.74 -1.54 2.58
CA GLY A 32 -12.82 -0.91 3.33
C GLY A 32 -14.15 -1.01 2.60
N PHE A 33 -14.17 -0.72 1.30
CA PHE A 33 -15.36 -0.84 0.46
C PHE A 33 -15.83 -2.29 0.30
N ILE A 34 -14.91 -3.23 0.07
CA ILE A 34 -15.25 -4.67 -0.05
C ILE A 34 -15.88 -5.17 1.25
N VAL A 35 -15.23 -4.92 2.38
CA VAL A 35 -15.71 -5.37 3.69
C VAL A 35 -17.04 -4.71 4.04
N ALA A 36 -17.16 -3.39 3.82
CA ALA A 36 -18.42 -2.68 4.03
C ALA A 36 -19.55 -3.23 3.16
N SER A 37 -19.27 -3.64 1.93
CA SER A 37 -20.27 -4.22 1.03
C SER A 37 -20.80 -5.55 1.55
N VAL A 38 -19.94 -6.38 2.14
CA VAL A 38 -20.34 -7.68 2.72
C VAL A 38 -20.96 -7.52 4.11
N SER A 39 -20.51 -6.54 4.90
CA SER A 39 -20.98 -6.30 6.27
C SER A 39 -22.17 -5.36 6.37
N GLY A 40 -22.70 -4.85 5.25
CA GLY A 40 -23.80 -3.88 5.22
C GLY A 40 -23.41 -2.45 5.65
N GLY A 41 -22.12 -2.13 5.71
CA GLY A 41 -21.59 -0.83 6.11
C GLY A 41 -21.49 0.20 4.98
N ARG A 42 -22.19 0.02 3.85
CA ARG A 42 -22.12 0.98 2.73
C ARG A 42 -22.98 2.20 3.02
N THR A 43 -22.47 3.37 2.68
CA THR A 43 -23.18 4.65 2.80
C THR A 43 -23.27 5.32 1.43
N GLU A 44 -24.08 6.37 1.31
CA GLU A 44 -24.25 7.11 0.05
C GLU A 44 -22.92 7.68 -0.46
N ASP A 45 -22.07 8.19 0.44
CA ASP A 45 -20.78 8.80 0.09
C ASP A 45 -19.58 7.84 0.19
N GLY A 46 -19.76 6.61 0.66
CA GLY A 46 -18.62 5.70 0.88
C GLY A 46 -18.93 4.48 1.75
N PHE A 47 -18.31 4.40 2.91
CA PHE A 47 -18.49 3.28 3.82
C PHE A 47 -18.25 3.65 5.28
N SER A 48 -18.89 2.90 6.17
CA SER A 48 -18.74 2.94 7.62
C SER A 48 -18.50 1.51 8.11
N VAL A 49 -17.28 1.23 8.55
CA VAL A 49 -16.88 -0.05 9.15
C VAL A 49 -16.51 0.18 10.60
N GLN A 50 -17.21 -0.49 11.51
CA GLN A 50 -17.03 -0.34 12.96
C GLN A 50 -16.92 -1.72 13.61
N GLY A 51 -16.23 -1.81 14.75
CA GLY A 51 -16.05 -3.06 15.47
C GLY A 51 -15.26 -4.10 14.68
N MET A 52 -15.79 -5.34 14.59
CA MET A 52 -15.12 -6.48 13.95
C MET A 52 -14.78 -6.24 12.45
N PRO A 53 -15.68 -5.71 11.62
CA PRO A 53 -15.35 -5.28 10.25
C PRO A 53 -14.12 -4.36 10.16
N ALA A 54 -13.94 -3.43 11.11
CA ALA A 54 -12.80 -2.52 11.10
C ALA A 54 -11.48 -3.26 11.39
N VAL A 55 -11.50 -4.22 12.33
CA VAL A 55 -10.34 -5.09 12.62
C VAL A 55 -9.98 -5.92 11.38
N LEU A 56 -10.98 -6.44 10.68
CA LEU A 56 -10.78 -7.22 9.46
C LEU A 56 -10.17 -6.39 8.33
N VAL A 57 -10.67 -5.16 8.09
CA VAL A 57 -10.05 -4.23 7.12
C VAL A 57 -8.61 -3.94 7.49
N PHE A 58 -8.32 -3.67 8.77
CA PHE A 58 -6.95 -3.42 9.23
C PHE A 58 -6.04 -4.63 8.97
N ALA A 59 -6.51 -5.84 9.29
CA ALA A 59 -5.77 -7.07 9.02
C ALA A 59 -5.50 -7.28 7.52
N LEU A 60 -6.47 -6.99 6.65
CA LEU A 60 -6.32 -7.06 5.19
C LEU A 60 -5.30 -6.05 4.66
N ILE A 61 -5.30 -4.82 5.17
CA ILE A 61 -4.30 -3.80 4.80
C ILE A 61 -2.89 -4.26 5.20
N VAL A 62 -2.72 -4.74 6.44
CA VAL A 62 -1.42 -5.26 6.91
C VAL A 62 -0.97 -6.45 6.07
N ALA A 63 -1.89 -7.37 5.76
CA ALA A 63 -1.62 -8.52 4.89
C ALA A 63 -1.21 -8.07 3.48
N TYR A 64 -1.86 -7.06 2.90
CA TYR A 64 -1.47 -6.47 1.61
C TYR A 64 -0.04 -5.95 1.65
N PHE A 65 0.32 -5.14 2.65
CA PHE A 65 1.68 -4.62 2.78
C PHE A 65 2.71 -5.73 2.99
N LEU A 66 2.41 -6.75 3.81
CA LEU A 66 3.29 -7.89 4.03
C LEU A 66 3.51 -8.71 2.76
N VAL A 67 2.44 -9.08 2.06
CA VAL A 67 2.50 -9.89 0.83
C VAL A 67 3.23 -9.12 -0.27
N PHE A 68 2.88 -7.86 -0.52
CA PHE A 68 3.56 -7.08 -1.55
C PHE A 68 5.03 -6.80 -1.21
N ASN A 69 5.34 -6.51 0.06
CA ASN A 69 6.73 -6.32 0.47
C ASN A 69 7.54 -7.62 0.36
N ARG A 70 6.94 -8.77 0.71
CA ARG A 70 7.61 -10.08 0.69
C ARG A 70 7.77 -10.68 -0.71
N PHE A 71 6.75 -10.61 -1.56
CA PHE A 71 6.74 -11.32 -2.86
C PHE A 71 7.14 -10.43 -4.04
N LEU A 72 6.89 -9.12 -4.00
CA LEU A 72 7.04 -8.24 -5.17
C LEU A 72 8.23 -7.26 -5.06
N GLY A 73 8.98 -7.34 -3.95
CA GLY A 73 10.11 -6.46 -3.66
C GLY A 73 9.68 -5.00 -3.44
N GLY A 74 8.46 -4.80 -2.95
CA GLY A 74 7.83 -3.51 -2.78
C GLY A 74 6.36 -3.50 -3.22
N THR A 75 5.63 -2.51 -2.74
CA THR A 75 4.23 -2.28 -3.06
C THR A 75 4.01 -1.75 -4.48
N ILE A 76 2.77 -1.76 -4.98
CA ILE A 76 2.42 -1.39 -6.36
C ILE A 76 2.96 0.00 -6.68
N TRP A 77 2.77 0.96 -5.78
CA TRP A 77 3.22 2.34 -6.02
C TRP A 77 4.74 2.51 -5.93
N LYS A 78 5.44 1.68 -5.14
CA LYS A 78 6.92 1.66 -5.17
C LYS A 78 7.45 1.22 -6.53
N ARG A 79 6.74 0.30 -7.21
CA ARG A 79 7.09 -0.15 -8.56
C ARG A 79 6.80 0.94 -9.60
N ILE A 80 5.64 1.60 -9.51
CA ILE A 80 5.25 2.69 -10.41
C ILE A 80 6.23 3.88 -10.28
N LEU A 81 6.59 4.27 -9.06
CA LEU A 81 7.51 5.40 -8.82
C LEU A 81 9.00 5.06 -9.00
N ARG A 82 9.33 3.86 -9.49
CA ARG A 82 10.70 3.34 -9.60
C ARG A 82 11.52 3.57 -8.32
N ALA A 83 10.89 3.36 -7.17
CA ALA A 83 11.48 3.54 -5.85
C ALA A 83 11.98 2.21 -5.26
N LYS A 84 12.37 1.27 -6.12
CA LYS A 84 12.94 -0.01 -5.71
C LYS A 84 14.37 0.24 -5.18
N ARG A 85 14.59 -0.07 -3.90
CA ARG A 85 15.94 -0.20 -3.34
C ARG A 85 16.54 -1.54 -3.75
#